data_AF-K0DFT5-F1
#
_entry.id   AF-K0DFT5-F1
#
_cell.length_a   1.000
_cell.length_b   1.000
_cell.length_c   1.000
_cell.angle_alpha   90.00
_cell.angle_beta   90.00
_cell.angle_gamma   90.00
#
_symmetry.space_group_name_H-M   'P 1'
#
loop_
_entity.id
_entity.type
_entity.pdbx_description
1 polymer ?
#
loop_
_entity_poly.entity_id
_entity_poly.type
_entity_poly.pdbx_seq_one_letter_code
_entity_poly.pdbx_strand_id
1 'polypeptide(L)'
;MPDRISEKTLDEQGIDGVATQHVGVNGQRPEREKFNQLALENRKHKAQLKNVDEKIHNERRIQTLQKHLSFSEKRSVSQLSKDLQTFVSLENLDDKKRMLFNWKNSLLIKQAVGEDISKQMFTINQQEQSLEKANDLLDKVVDRTIKSIYPDVDIEQTTVAERRELIKETDSEKTIFSGQELKDRLAMIRTDILNKEILSFTKRPYVSWLVLENQEERTKDYMTEILAQKGYKFADIHRSKGSILRNFNDEEQDILKRGIKDLQATNEIKNIVEIQYSGVLKRTFPDMDIDNVTMVDREKIYTAIVYFNPELKQLSKQEFDELKDNPPVKFNTREHQQGLAYLSGKIKVNDIKNPNLVRVLANEGTKQLFIGESSQDPNITKEQIEQVKQVMTQNNGAYEDYRKANISDYQSVNYRETTPAEYLNNVFSSVIMKLLYIDEARRKKGLKETEWEMEKKKRQHEKHGRQM
;
A
#
# COMPACT_ATOMS: atom_id res chain seq x y z
N MET A 1 3.93 19.26 -21.45
CA MET A 1 5.00 18.37 -21.96
C MET A 1 4.77 16.98 -21.39
N PRO A 2 4.94 15.90 -22.16
CA PRO A 2 4.77 14.56 -21.62
C PRO A 2 5.96 14.25 -20.70
N ASP A 3 5.69 14.00 -19.43
CA ASP A 3 6.68 13.42 -18.53
C ASP A 3 7.13 12.09 -19.13
N ARG A 4 8.36 12.07 -19.67
CA ARG A 4 9.05 10.82 -20.00
C ARG A 4 9.26 10.07 -18.69
N ILE A 5 8.34 9.17 -18.37
CA ILE A 5 8.50 8.22 -17.28
C ILE A 5 9.66 7.32 -17.68
N SER A 6 10.86 7.69 -17.24
CA SER A 6 12.04 6.85 -17.37
C SER A 6 12.02 5.83 -16.23
N GLU A 7 12.35 4.58 -16.57
CA GLU A 7 12.44 3.41 -15.67
C GLU A 7 13.52 3.57 -14.59
N LYS A 8 14.33 4.62 -14.71
CA LYS A 8 15.44 4.97 -13.85
C LYS A 8 14.96 5.80 -12.66
N THR A 9 15.54 5.62 -11.48
CA THR A 9 15.36 6.55 -10.34
C THR A 9 15.77 7.98 -10.73
N LEU A 10 15.34 9.01 -9.99
CA LEU A 10 15.74 10.40 -10.28
C LEU A 10 17.28 10.55 -10.36
N ASP A 11 17.98 9.82 -9.50
CA ASP A 11 19.43 9.67 -9.50
C ASP A 11 19.97 9.02 -10.79
N GLU A 12 19.37 7.91 -11.23
CA GLU A 12 19.75 7.18 -12.45
C GLU A 12 19.35 7.94 -13.75
N GLN A 13 18.37 8.84 -13.66
CA GLN A 13 18.04 9.81 -14.71
C GLN A 13 19.02 10.98 -14.75
N GLY A 14 19.91 11.10 -13.76
CA GLY A 14 20.87 12.19 -13.62
C GLY A 14 20.25 13.51 -13.16
N ILE A 15 19.07 13.48 -12.54
CA ILE A 15 18.34 14.66 -12.03
C ILE A 15 18.99 15.18 -10.74
N ASP A 16 19.51 14.29 -9.89
CA ASP A 16 20.35 14.63 -8.72
C ASP A 16 21.87 14.52 -9.02
N GLY A 17 22.24 14.29 -10.28
CA GLY A 17 23.62 14.22 -10.73
C GLY A 17 24.17 15.57 -11.21
N VAL A 18 25.49 15.75 -11.19
CA VAL A 18 26.14 16.92 -11.82
C VAL A 18 25.73 16.98 -13.30
N ALA A 19 25.05 18.05 -13.71
CA ALA A 19 24.56 18.22 -15.07
C ALA A 19 25.72 18.43 -16.06
N THR A 20 25.67 17.78 -17.22
CA THR A 20 26.62 18.00 -18.32
C THR A 20 26.35 19.34 -19.01
N GLN A 21 27.40 20.04 -19.41
CA GLN A 21 27.31 21.33 -20.08
C GLN A 21 27.16 21.16 -21.60
N HIS A 22 26.41 22.06 -22.25
CA HIS A 22 26.30 22.06 -23.71
C HIS A 22 27.64 22.47 -24.36
N VAL A 23 28.19 21.56 -25.17
CA VAL A 23 29.44 21.78 -25.90
C VAL A 23 29.12 22.56 -27.17
N GLY A 24 29.19 23.89 -27.10
CA GLY A 24 29.07 24.77 -28.25
C GLY A 24 30.38 24.88 -29.05
N VAL A 25 30.33 25.57 -30.19
CA VAL A 25 31.50 25.86 -31.03
C VAL A 25 32.11 27.20 -30.63
N ASN A 26 32.72 27.27 -29.44
CA ASN A 26 33.45 28.45 -28.97
C ASN A 26 34.78 28.05 -28.29
N GLY A 27 35.60 29.05 -27.92
CA GLY A 27 36.93 28.82 -27.34
C GLY A 27 36.97 28.05 -25.99
N GLN A 28 35.82 27.85 -25.34
CA GLN A 28 35.70 27.09 -24.09
C GLN A 28 35.34 25.61 -24.32
N ARG A 29 35.22 25.18 -25.58
CA ARG A 29 34.92 23.80 -25.96
C ARG A 29 35.80 22.75 -25.25
N PRO A 30 37.14 22.90 -25.17
CA PRO A 30 38.00 21.86 -24.56
C PRO A 30 37.74 21.67 -23.06
N GLU A 31 37.38 22.74 -22.35
CA GLU A 31 37.10 22.70 -20.92
C GLU A 31 35.73 22.06 -20.63
N ARG A 32 34.71 22.37 -21.45
CA ARG A 32 33.37 21.77 -21.33
C ARG A 32 33.37 20.28 -21.69
N GLU A 33 34.14 19.88 -22.69
CA GLU A 33 34.34 18.46 -23.04
C GLU A 33 35.01 17.69 -21.89
N LYS A 34 36.07 18.24 -21.28
CA LYS A 34 36.72 17.64 -20.09
C LYS A 34 35.77 17.55 -18.89
N PHE A 35 35.00 18.61 -18.62
CA PHE A 35 34.02 18.61 -17.54
C PHE A 35 32.94 17.53 -17.73
N ASN A 36 32.43 17.37 -18.95
CA ASN A 36 31.43 16.35 -19.26
C ASN A 36 32.00 14.93 -19.14
N GLN A 37 33.25 14.71 -19.55
CA GLN A 37 33.92 13.42 -19.36
C GLN A 37 34.04 13.07 -17.87
N LEU A 38 34.51 14.01 -17.04
CA LEU A 38 34.59 13.85 -15.58
C LEU A 38 33.20 13.59 -14.95
N ALA A 39 32.16 14.30 -15.38
CA ALA A 39 30.80 14.09 -14.90
C ALA A 39 30.27 12.69 -15.25
N LEU A 40 30.55 12.20 -16.45
CA LEU A 40 30.17 10.85 -16.90
C LEU A 40 30.96 9.75 -16.17
N GLU A 41 32.26 9.93 -15.96
CA GLU A 41 33.10 9.00 -15.19
C GLU A 41 32.65 8.93 -13.74
N ASN A 42 32.36 10.06 -13.09
CA ASN A 42 31.85 10.09 -11.73
C ASN A 42 30.49 9.38 -11.61
N ARG A 43 29.58 9.56 -12.58
CA ARG A 43 28.32 8.78 -12.65
C ARG A 43 28.58 7.28 -12.78
N LYS A 44 29.54 6.88 -13.63
CA LYS A 44 29.92 5.48 -13.78
C LYS A 44 30.48 4.90 -12.49
N HIS A 45 31.34 5.64 -11.80
CA HIS A 45 31.89 5.23 -10.50
C HIS A 45 30.83 5.14 -9.41
N LYS A 46 29.90 6.11 -9.32
CA LYS A 46 28.76 6.03 -8.40
C LYS A 46 27.84 4.84 -8.70
N ALA A 47 27.55 4.56 -9.96
CA ALA A 47 26.76 3.39 -10.34
C ALA A 47 27.48 2.08 -10.02
N GLN A 48 28.81 2.02 -10.22
CA GLN A 48 29.63 0.88 -9.82
C GLN A 48 29.69 0.71 -8.30
N LEU A 49 29.83 1.80 -7.54
CA LEU A 49 29.75 1.80 -6.07
C LEU A 49 28.39 1.33 -5.59
N LYS A 50 27.28 1.86 -6.13
CA LYS A 50 25.93 1.41 -5.81
C LYS A 50 25.72 -0.07 -6.12
N ASN A 51 26.23 -0.57 -7.25
CA ASN A 51 26.13 -1.98 -7.61
C ASN A 51 27.01 -2.88 -6.70
N VAL A 52 28.18 -2.40 -6.29
CA VAL A 52 29.06 -3.09 -5.33
C VAL A 52 28.46 -3.04 -3.93
N ASP A 53 27.89 -1.92 -3.49
CA ASP A 53 27.18 -1.78 -2.23
C ASP A 53 25.91 -2.61 -2.22
N GLU A 54 25.16 -2.70 -3.33
CA GLU A 54 24.02 -3.61 -3.50
C GLU A 54 24.48 -5.07 -3.48
N LYS A 55 25.64 -5.42 -4.06
CA LYS A 55 26.20 -6.78 -3.98
C LYS A 55 26.69 -7.12 -2.57
N ILE A 56 27.37 -6.19 -1.90
CA ILE A 56 27.84 -6.32 -0.52
C ILE A 56 26.65 -6.34 0.44
N HIS A 57 25.63 -5.52 0.21
CA HIS A 57 24.38 -5.55 0.97
C HIS A 57 23.59 -6.81 0.69
N ASN A 58 23.52 -7.30 -0.55
CA ASN A 58 22.84 -8.57 -0.86
C ASN A 58 23.59 -9.76 -0.27
N GLU A 59 24.91 -9.83 -0.36
CA GLU A 59 25.72 -10.87 0.31
C GLU A 59 25.63 -10.80 1.84
N ARG A 60 25.39 -9.61 2.43
CA ARG A 60 25.29 -9.40 3.88
C ARG A 60 23.86 -9.43 4.45
N ARG A 61 22.81 -9.10 3.68
CA ARG A 61 21.37 -9.19 4.03
C ARG A 61 20.85 -10.62 3.99
N ILE A 62 21.59 -11.50 3.34
CA ILE A 62 21.29 -12.92 3.28
C ILE A 62 21.77 -13.62 4.57
N GLN A 63 21.05 -13.45 5.69
CA GLN A 63 21.32 -14.27 6.88
C GLN A 63 20.09 -14.72 7.66
N THR A 64 18.99 -13.97 7.73
CA THR A 64 17.88 -14.36 8.62
C THR A 64 17.01 -15.44 7.97
N LEU A 65 16.34 -15.16 6.85
CA LEU A 65 15.50 -16.17 6.18
C LEU A 65 16.28 -17.41 5.72
N GLN A 66 17.54 -17.24 5.27
CA GLN A 66 18.33 -18.37 4.77
C GLN A 66 18.67 -19.42 5.81
N LYS A 67 18.79 -19.04 7.09
CA LYS A 67 18.99 -19.97 8.21
C LYS A 67 17.77 -20.86 8.43
N HIS A 68 16.58 -20.39 8.04
CA HIS A 68 15.31 -21.10 8.22
C HIS A 68 14.82 -21.83 6.96
N LEU A 69 15.57 -21.78 5.85
CA LEU A 69 15.28 -22.58 4.66
C LEU A 69 15.70 -24.04 4.86
N SER A 70 14.80 -24.99 4.58
CA SER A 70 15.16 -26.40 4.42
C SER A 70 15.99 -26.63 3.16
N PHE A 71 16.64 -27.79 3.07
CA PHE A 71 17.47 -28.14 1.92
C PHE A 71 16.68 -28.18 0.59
N SER A 72 15.45 -28.70 0.60
CA SER A 72 14.57 -28.69 -0.58
C SER A 72 14.15 -27.26 -0.96
N GLU A 73 13.84 -26.41 0.01
CA GLU A 73 13.46 -25.02 -0.26
C GLU A 73 14.62 -24.20 -0.80
N LYS A 74 15.86 -24.45 -0.38
CA LYS A 74 17.06 -23.84 -0.99
C LYS A 74 17.17 -24.18 -2.48
N ARG A 75 16.84 -25.42 -2.88
CA ARG A 75 16.78 -25.80 -4.29
C ARG A 75 15.65 -25.08 -5.02
N SER A 76 14.46 -25.00 -4.43
CA SER A 76 13.33 -24.25 -5.00
C SER A 76 13.68 -22.77 -5.18
N VAL A 77 14.31 -22.14 -4.20
CA VAL A 77 14.82 -20.76 -4.27
C VAL A 77 15.78 -20.59 -5.44
N SER A 78 16.73 -21.52 -5.61
CA SER A 78 17.67 -21.47 -6.74
C SER A 78 16.98 -21.61 -8.10
N GLN A 79 15.98 -22.49 -8.21
CA GLN A 79 15.21 -22.66 -9.44
C GLN A 79 14.38 -21.41 -9.75
N LEU A 80 13.62 -20.93 -8.77
CA LEU A 80 12.79 -19.72 -8.90
C LEU A 80 13.64 -18.49 -9.21
N SER A 81 14.86 -18.40 -8.68
CA SER A 81 15.79 -17.31 -9.01
C SER A 81 16.19 -17.31 -10.48
N LYS A 82 16.38 -18.49 -11.09
CA LYS A 82 16.64 -18.62 -12.53
C LYS A 82 15.42 -18.24 -13.36
N ASP A 83 14.24 -18.72 -12.97
CA ASP A 83 12.99 -18.47 -13.68
C ASP A 83 12.61 -16.98 -13.64
N LEU A 84 12.84 -16.31 -12.50
CA LEU A 84 12.60 -14.88 -12.32
C LEU A 84 13.73 -13.99 -12.83
N GLN A 85 14.91 -14.55 -13.10
CA GLN A 85 16.14 -13.82 -13.43
C GLN A 85 16.49 -12.76 -12.36
N THR A 86 16.19 -13.04 -11.10
CA THR A 86 16.52 -12.18 -9.95
C THR A 86 16.77 -13.05 -8.72
N PHE A 87 17.44 -12.51 -7.71
CA PHE A 87 17.61 -13.24 -6.46
C PHE A 87 16.28 -13.29 -5.69
N VAL A 88 15.94 -14.44 -5.11
CA VAL A 88 14.70 -14.58 -4.33
C VAL A 88 14.95 -14.08 -2.90
N SER A 89 14.59 -12.82 -2.66
CA SER A 89 14.52 -12.18 -1.34
C SER A 89 13.30 -11.25 -1.29
N LEU A 90 12.87 -10.85 -0.10
CA LEU A 90 11.68 -10.00 0.07
C LEU A 90 11.75 -8.73 -0.79
N GLU A 91 12.88 -8.02 -0.76
CA GLU A 91 13.07 -6.77 -1.51
C GLU A 91 13.11 -6.99 -3.02
N ASN A 92 13.84 -8.01 -3.48
CA ASN A 92 13.96 -8.30 -4.91
C ASN A 92 12.64 -8.80 -5.51
N LEU A 93 11.79 -9.48 -4.72
CA LEU A 93 10.46 -9.88 -5.18
C LEU A 93 9.53 -8.67 -5.31
N ASP A 94 9.60 -7.70 -4.39
CA ASP A 94 8.84 -6.45 -4.48
C ASP A 94 9.25 -5.65 -5.73
N ASP A 95 10.55 -5.50 -5.97
CA ASP A 95 11.08 -4.87 -7.17
C ASP A 95 10.67 -5.61 -8.45
N LYS A 96 10.70 -6.96 -8.41
CA LYS A 96 10.28 -7.79 -9.55
C LYS A 96 8.79 -7.62 -9.83
N LYS A 97 7.94 -7.53 -8.79
CA LYS A 97 6.51 -7.23 -8.93
C LYS A 97 6.30 -5.91 -9.66
N ARG A 98 6.99 -4.83 -9.23
CA ARG A 98 6.96 -3.53 -9.93
C ARG A 98 7.39 -3.68 -11.39
N MET A 99 8.51 -4.36 -11.66
CA MET A 99 9.03 -4.52 -13.01
C MET A 99 8.04 -5.23 -13.94
N LEU A 100 7.46 -6.34 -13.47
CA LEU A 100 6.48 -7.10 -14.25
C LEU A 100 5.22 -6.28 -14.53
N PHE A 101 4.71 -5.56 -13.52
CA PHE A 101 3.58 -4.65 -13.67
C PHE A 101 3.86 -3.57 -14.73
N ASN A 102 5.00 -2.88 -14.64
CA ASN A 102 5.37 -1.85 -15.60
C ASN A 102 5.60 -2.40 -17.00
N TRP A 103 6.24 -3.57 -17.11
CA TRP A 103 6.45 -4.23 -18.39
C TRP A 103 5.12 -4.60 -19.06
N LYS A 104 4.19 -5.18 -18.29
CA LYS A 104 2.84 -5.51 -18.75
C LYS A 104 2.08 -4.29 -19.26
N ASN A 105 2.11 -3.19 -18.51
CA ASN A 105 1.46 -1.93 -18.90
C ASN A 105 2.07 -1.35 -20.19
N SER A 106 3.40 -1.42 -20.33
CA SER A 106 4.10 -0.99 -21.55
C SER A 106 3.72 -1.83 -22.77
N LEU A 107 3.60 -3.15 -22.61
CA LEU A 107 3.20 -4.05 -23.69
C LEU A 107 1.76 -3.83 -24.15
N LEU A 108 0.84 -3.49 -23.25
CA LEU A 108 -0.55 -3.23 -23.63
C LEU A 108 -0.68 -2.00 -24.54
N ILE A 109 0.17 -0.99 -24.34
CA ILE A 109 0.26 0.16 -25.25
C ILE A 109 0.77 -0.28 -26.64
N LYS A 110 1.80 -1.14 -26.68
CA LYS A 110 2.35 -1.71 -27.93
C LYS A 110 1.33 -2.59 -28.66
N GLN A 111 0.56 -3.36 -27.92
CA GLN A 111 -0.53 -4.18 -28.45
C GLN A 111 -1.65 -3.30 -29.02
N ALA A 112 -1.91 -2.15 -28.42
CA ALA A 112 -2.94 -1.24 -28.93
C ALA A 112 -2.53 -0.55 -30.24
N VAL A 113 -1.22 -0.34 -30.47
CA VAL A 113 -0.69 0.03 -31.79
C VAL A 113 -0.50 -1.18 -32.72
N GLY A 114 -0.89 -2.37 -32.24
CA GLY A 114 -0.96 -3.69 -32.88
C GLY A 114 0.36 -4.30 -33.29
N GLU A 115 1.36 -4.13 -32.42
CA GLU A 115 2.49 -5.04 -32.34
C GLU A 115 2.04 -6.40 -31.78
N ASP A 116 2.61 -7.50 -32.29
CA ASP A 116 2.43 -8.81 -31.68
C ASP A 116 3.26 -8.92 -30.39
N ILE A 117 2.56 -9.00 -29.26
CA ILE A 117 3.16 -9.12 -27.93
C ILE A 117 3.07 -10.54 -27.36
N SER A 118 2.60 -11.53 -28.14
CA SER A 118 2.22 -12.84 -27.61
C SER A 118 3.36 -13.56 -26.88
N LYS A 119 4.59 -13.50 -27.42
CA LYS A 119 5.78 -14.09 -26.80
C LYS A 119 6.14 -13.37 -25.50
N GLN A 120 6.13 -12.03 -25.51
CA GLN A 120 6.46 -11.21 -24.36
C GLN A 120 5.43 -11.40 -23.24
N MET A 121 4.14 -11.46 -23.59
CA MET A 121 3.06 -11.71 -22.64
C MET A 121 3.15 -13.12 -22.03
N PHE A 122 3.49 -14.13 -22.82
CA PHE A 122 3.76 -15.47 -22.31
C PHE A 122 4.90 -15.48 -21.29
N THR A 123 6.01 -14.79 -21.58
CA THR A 123 7.13 -14.65 -20.65
C THR A 123 6.71 -13.93 -19.37
N ILE A 124 5.95 -12.83 -19.46
CA ILE A 124 5.43 -12.14 -18.28
C ILE A 124 4.58 -13.08 -17.43
N ASN A 125 3.63 -13.79 -18.04
CA ASN A 125 2.75 -14.70 -17.31
C ASN A 125 3.55 -15.83 -16.60
N GLN A 126 4.59 -16.37 -17.24
CA GLN A 126 5.48 -17.34 -16.57
C GLN A 126 6.24 -16.73 -15.39
N GLN A 127 6.72 -15.50 -15.52
CA GLN A 127 7.41 -14.81 -14.44
C GLN A 127 6.44 -14.40 -13.31
N GLU A 128 5.20 -14.00 -13.61
CA GLU A 128 4.14 -13.74 -12.62
C GLU A 128 3.83 -15.00 -11.80
N GLN A 129 3.68 -16.16 -12.45
CA GLN A 129 3.48 -17.45 -11.75
C GLN A 129 4.68 -17.85 -10.89
N SER A 130 5.89 -17.58 -11.37
CA SER A 130 7.12 -17.85 -10.61
C SER A 130 7.24 -16.91 -9.40
N LEU A 131 6.79 -15.66 -9.56
CA LEU A 131 6.77 -14.65 -8.49
C LEU A 131 5.78 -15.05 -7.40
N GLU A 132 4.59 -15.52 -7.76
CA GLU A 132 3.60 -16.05 -6.82
C GLU A 132 4.17 -17.22 -6.01
N LYS A 133 4.77 -18.22 -6.68
CA LYS A 133 5.42 -19.36 -6.01
C LYS A 133 6.56 -18.92 -5.09
N ALA A 134 7.33 -17.92 -5.48
CA ALA A 134 8.41 -17.37 -4.67
C ALA A 134 7.88 -16.64 -3.43
N ASN A 135 6.81 -15.86 -3.58
CA ASN A 135 6.12 -15.21 -2.48
C ASN A 135 5.56 -16.24 -1.47
N ASP A 136 4.85 -17.26 -1.94
CA ASP A 136 4.31 -18.32 -1.09
C ASP A 136 5.39 -19.07 -0.31
N LEU A 137 6.54 -19.34 -0.96
CA LEU A 137 7.68 -19.95 -0.31
C LEU A 137 8.23 -19.03 0.77
N LEU A 138 8.46 -17.75 0.45
CA LEU A 138 9.00 -16.79 1.41
C LEU A 138 8.06 -16.56 2.58
N ASP A 139 6.74 -16.56 2.39
CA ASP A 139 5.76 -16.41 3.48
C ASP A 139 5.88 -17.53 4.51
N LYS A 140 6.01 -18.78 4.05
CA LYS A 140 6.24 -19.93 4.93
C LYS A 140 7.57 -19.84 5.67
N VAL A 141 8.60 -19.29 5.04
CA VAL A 141 9.92 -19.10 5.67
C VAL A 141 9.87 -17.95 6.67
N VAL A 142 9.19 -16.85 6.34
CA VAL A 142 8.95 -15.70 7.21
C VAL A 142 8.21 -16.16 8.46
N ASP A 143 7.11 -16.91 8.34
CA ASP A 143 6.36 -17.41 9.49
C ASP A 143 7.24 -18.25 10.43
N ARG A 144 8.05 -19.16 9.88
CA ARG A 144 9.01 -19.95 10.68
C ARG A 144 10.08 -19.09 11.33
N THR A 145 10.55 -18.07 10.63
CA THR A 145 11.59 -17.15 11.11
C THR A 145 11.05 -16.30 12.26
N ILE A 146 9.86 -15.72 12.09
CA ILE A 146 9.14 -14.96 13.12
C ILE A 146 8.94 -15.82 14.37
N LYS A 147 8.44 -17.05 14.25
CA LYS A 147 8.32 -17.98 15.40
C LYS A 147 9.65 -18.23 16.11
N SER A 148 10.76 -18.19 15.39
CA SER A 148 12.08 -18.48 15.94
C SER A 148 12.72 -17.27 16.62
N ILE A 149 12.61 -16.08 16.04
CA ILE A 149 13.35 -14.89 16.50
C ILE A 149 12.46 -13.89 17.25
N TYR A 150 11.14 -13.99 17.08
CA TYR A 150 10.12 -13.17 17.72
C TYR A 150 9.01 -14.05 18.33
N PRO A 151 9.31 -14.87 19.36
CA PRO A 151 8.33 -15.80 19.94
C PRO A 151 7.11 -15.10 20.55
N ASP A 152 7.26 -13.83 20.94
CA ASP A 152 6.20 -13.00 21.53
C ASP A 152 5.25 -12.40 20.47
N VAL A 153 5.54 -12.55 19.18
CA VAL A 153 4.67 -12.04 18.10
C VAL A 153 3.54 -13.03 17.84
N ASP A 154 2.32 -12.58 18.07
CA ASP A 154 1.12 -13.30 17.68
C ASP A 154 0.93 -13.21 16.15
N ILE A 155 1.07 -14.35 15.48
CA ILE A 155 0.93 -14.48 14.03
C ILE A 155 -0.53 -14.25 13.60
N GLU A 156 -1.49 -14.59 14.46
CA GLU A 156 -2.90 -14.37 14.20
C GLU A 156 -3.24 -12.87 14.24
N GLN A 157 -2.52 -12.09 15.06
CA GLN A 157 -2.68 -10.63 15.16
C GLN A 157 -1.72 -9.81 14.27
N THR A 158 -1.01 -10.47 13.33
CA THR A 158 -0.15 -9.78 12.36
C THR A 158 -0.44 -10.18 10.93
N THR A 159 -0.36 -9.24 9.99
CA THR A 159 -0.47 -9.54 8.55
C THR A 159 0.82 -10.14 8.01
N VAL A 160 0.73 -10.86 6.90
CA VAL A 160 1.93 -11.40 6.21
C VAL A 160 2.87 -10.26 5.82
N ALA A 161 2.31 -9.16 5.30
CA ALA A 161 3.07 -7.98 4.91
C ALA A 161 3.80 -7.36 6.12
N GLU A 162 3.15 -7.25 7.28
CA GLU A 162 3.79 -6.76 8.52
C GLU A 162 4.96 -7.65 8.93
N ARG A 163 4.80 -8.98 8.86
CA ARG A 163 5.88 -9.91 9.19
C ARG A 163 7.04 -9.83 8.20
N ARG A 164 6.76 -9.70 6.90
CA ARG A 164 7.81 -9.48 5.89
C ARG A 164 8.60 -8.21 6.18
N GLU A 165 7.90 -7.12 6.46
CA GLU A 165 8.53 -5.83 6.73
C GLU A 165 9.35 -5.85 8.02
N LEU A 166 8.84 -6.52 9.08
CA LEU A 166 9.61 -6.70 10.32
C LEU A 166 10.92 -7.44 10.07
N ILE A 167 10.93 -8.48 9.22
CA ILE A 167 12.17 -9.17 8.83
C ILE A 167 13.10 -8.25 8.04
N LYS A 168 12.58 -7.43 7.11
CA LYS A 168 13.40 -6.46 6.39
C LYS A 168 14.05 -5.43 7.33
N GLU A 169 13.29 -4.90 8.29
CA GLU A 169 13.82 -3.97 9.30
C GLU A 169 14.87 -4.66 10.19
N THR A 170 14.62 -5.91 10.60
CA THR A 170 15.58 -6.75 11.35
C THR A 170 16.89 -6.91 10.59
N ASP A 171 16.82 -7.23 9.29
CA ASP A 171 18.00 -7.43 8.44
C ASP A 171 18.73 -6.10 8.15
N SER A 172 17.98 -5.01 8.01
CA SER A 172 18.53 -3.67 7.74
C SER A 172 19.25 -3.09 8.96
N GLU A 173 18.63 -3.18 10.15
CA GLU A 173 19.18 -2.68 11.42
C GLU A 173 20.08 -3.69 12.13
N LYS A 174 20.12 -4.94 11.64
CA LYS A 174 20.87 -6.07 12.23
C LYS A 174 20.53 -6.31 13.70
N THR A 175 19.27 -6.07 14.06
CA THR A 175 18.82 -6.07 15.45
C THR A 175 17.51 -6.85 15.56
N ILE A 176 17.42 -7.75 16.54
CA ILE A 176 16.17 -8.42 16.91
C ILE A 176 15.50 -7.56 17.99
N PHE A 177 14.35 -6.99 17.66
CA PHE A 177 13.58 -6.13 18.57
C PHE A 177 12.88 -6.94 19.68
N SER A 178 12.63 -6.33 20.84
CA SER A 178 11.95 -7.03 21.93
C SER A 178 11.09 -6.10 22.79
N GLY A 179 10.21 -6.67 23.61
CA GLY A 179 9.39 -5.92 24.56
C GLY A 179 8.55 -4.81 23.89
N GLN A 180 8.62 -3.59 24.44
CA GLN A 180 7.85 -2.46 23.92
C GLN A 180 8.33 -1.99 22.55
N GLU A 181 9.63 -2.07 22.27
CA GLU A 181 10.22 -1.66 20.99
C GLU A 181 9.61 -2.47 19.83
N LEU A 182 9.47 -3.79 20.01
CA LEU A 182 8.86 -4.66 19.01
C LEU A 182 7.38 -4.30 18.74
N LYS A 183 6.63 -3.96 19.80
CA LYS A 183 5.24 -3.53 19.67
C LYS A 183 5.13 -2.21 18.90
N ASP A 184 5.98 -1.25 19.25
CA ASP A 184 6.01 0.06 18.60
C ASP A 184 6.41 -0.07 17.12
N ARG A 185 7.39 -0.95 16.81
CA ARG A 185 7.81 -1.27 15.43
C ARG A 185 6.67 -1.87 14.62
N LEU A 186 6.00 -2.90 15.12
CA LEU A 186 4.86 -3.52 14.42
C LEU A 186 3.73 -2.53 14.16
N ALA A 187 3.41 -1.67 15.14
CA ALA A 187 2.41 -0.62 14.96
C ALA A 187 2.83 0.41 13.91
N MET A 188 4.12 0.81 13.89
CA MET A 188 4.66 1.72 12.89
C MET A 188 4.62 1.12 11.48
N ILE A 189 5.09 -0.13 11.34
CA ILE A 189 5.03 -0.91 10.10
C ILE A 189 3.61 -0.93 9.56
N ARG A 190 2.63 -1.30 10.39
CA ARG A 190 1.21 -1.38 10.01
C ARG A 190 0.67 -0.06 9.45
N THR A 191 1.07 1.06 10.02
CA THR A 191 0.64 2.38 9.55
C THR A 191 1.29 2.77 8.23
N ASP A 192 2.55 2.39 8.01
CA ASP A 192 3.31 2.80 6.83
C ASP A 192 3.21 1.78 5.67
N ILE A 193 2.77 0.55 5.92
CA ILE A 193 2.82 -0.54 4.94
C ILE A 193 2.08 -0.21 3.64
N LEU A 194 0.91 0.44 3.77
CA LEU A 194 0.11 0.85 2.63
C LEU A 194 0.89 1.84 1.76
N ASN A 195 1.55 2.82 2.39
CA ASN A 195 2.37 3.79 1.69
C ASN A 195 3.61 3.12 1.06
N LYS A 196 4.31 2.25 1.80
CA LYS A 196 5.47 1.50 1.30
C LYS A 196 5.12 0.68 0.06
N GLU A 197 4.03 -0.09 0.11
CA GLU A 197 3.59 -0.93 -1.01
C GLU A 197 3.15 -0.10 -2.21
N ILE A 198 2.45 1.02 -2.02
CA ILE A 198 1.99 1.88 -3.12
C ILE A 198 3.15 2.66 -3.75
N LEU A 199 4.06 3.17 -2.91
CA LEU A 199 5.28 3.86 -3.36
C LEU A 199 6.24 2.92 -4.11
N SER A 200 6.13 1.61 -3.89
CA SER A 200 6.95 0.63 -4.59
C SER A 200 6.72 0.63 -6.10
N PHE A 201 5.57 1.06 -6.62
CA PHE A 201 5.28 1.10 -8.06
C PHE A 201 4.66 2.41 -8.57
N THR A 202 4.20 3.31 -7.70
CA THR A 202 3.73 4.65 -8.10
C THR A 202 4.36 5.74 -7.23
N LYS A 203 4.73 6.89 -7.82
CA LYS A 203 5.24 8.03 -7.04
C LYS A 203 4.15 8.83 -6.31
N ARG A 204 2.88 8.40 -6.42
CA ARG A 204 1.74 9.13 -5.87
C ARG A 204 1.35 8.48 -4.55
N PRO A 205 1.38 9.21 -3.43
CA PRO A 205 0.90 8.67 -2.16
C PRO A 205 -0.61 8.42 -2.26
N TYR A 206 -1.06 7.37 -1.58
CA TYR A 206 -2.48 7.10 -1.40
C TYR A 206 -3.12 8.15 -0.50
N VAL A 207 -4.31 8.60 -0.88
CA VAL A 207 -5.06 9.61 -0.12
C VAL A 207 -6.30 8.99 0.50
N SER A 208 -7.20 8.45 -0.32
CA SER A 208 -8.40 7.74 0.14
C SER A 208 -9.02 6.89 -0.97
N TRP A 209 -9.88 5.96 -0.57
CA TRP A 209 -10.55 5.05 -1.50
C TRP A 209 -11.49 5.81 -2.43
N LEU A 210 -12.26 6.76 -1.86
CA LEU A 210 -13.18 7.60 -2.61
C LEU A 210 -12.47 8.42 -3.69
N VAL A 211 -11.26 8.93 -3.41
CA VAL A 211 -10.46 9.64 -4.41
C VAL A 211 -10.05 8.71 -5.55
N LEU A 212 -9.69 7.46 -5.27
CA LEU A 212 -9.39 6.47 -6.30
C LEU A 212 -10.62 6.10 -7.14
N GLU A 213 -11.79 5.95 -6.52
CA GLU A 213 -13.05 5.72 -7.25
C GLU A 213 -13.37 6.86 -8.19
N ASN A 214 -13.35 8.11 -7.69
CA ASN A 214 -13.62 9.28 -8.50
C ASN A 214 -12.57 9.48 -9.61
N GLN A 215 -11.33 9.06 -9.40
CA GLN A 215 -10.31 9.06 -10.46
C GLN A 215 -10.63 8.01 -11.53
N GLU A 216 -10.97 6.80 -11.12
CA GLU A 216 -11.33 5.72 -12.04
C GLU A 216 -12.53 6.08 -12.92
N GLU A 217 -13.60 6.59 -12.29
CA GLU A 217 -14.83 6.99 -12.98
C GLU A 217 -14.57 8.08 -14.01
N ARG A 218 -13.90 9.17 -13.63
CA ARG A 218 -13.53 10.25 -14.56
C ARG A 218 -12.70 9.76 -15.74
N THR A 219 -11.70 8.90 -15.48
CA THR A 219 -10.89 8.35 -16.56
C THR A 219 -11.74 7.49 -17.50
N LYS A 220 -12.66 6.67 -16.98
CA LYS A 220 -13.59 5.88 -17.80
C LYS A 220 -14.55 6.75 -18.59
N ASP A 221 -15.11 7.78 -17.99
CA ASP A 221 -16.08 8.68 -18.65
C ASP A 221 -15.42 9.42 -19.80
N TYR A 222 -14.25 10.02 -19.55
CA TYR A 222 -13.50 10.73 -20.59
C TYR A 222 -13.08 9.81 -21.74
N MET A 223 -12.64 8.59 -21.42
CA MET A 223 -12.35 7.60 -22.46
C MET A 223 -13.61 7.17 -23.22
N THR A 224 -14.74 7.03 -22.54
CA THR A 224 -16.02 6.63 -23.15
C THR A 224 -16.53 7.68 -24.12
N GLU A 225 -16.39 8.97 -23.78
CA GLU A 225 -16.74 10.08 -24.66
C GLU A 225 -15.94 10.02 -25.97
N ILE A 226 -14.62 9.84 -25.90
CA ILE A 226 -13.76 9.72 -27.09
C ILE A 226 -14.16 8.49 -27.91
N LEU A 227 -14.31 7.32 -27.27
CA LEU A 227 -14.66 6.07 -27.95
C LEU A 227 -16.01 6.15 -28.69
N ALA A 228 -16.99 6.83 -28.09
CA ALA A 228 -18.33 6.98 -28.65
C ALA A 228 -18.34 7.74 -29.98
N GLN A 229 -17.36 8.64 -30.22
CA GLN A 229 -17.22 9.36 -31.50
C GLN A 229 -17.03 8.42 -32.70
N LYS A 230 -16.54 7.19 -32.46
CA LYS A 230 -16.36 6.13 -33.47
C LYS A 230 -17.31 4.95 -33.28
N GLY A 231 -18.31 5.08 -32.39
CA GLY A 231 -19.29 4.03 -32.09
C GLY A 231 -18.75 2.87 -31.25
N TYR A 232 -17.59 3.04 -30.59
CA TYR A 232 -17.03 2.03 -29.70
C TYR A 232 -17.47 2.22 -28.25
N LYS A 233 -17.45 1.14 -27.48
CA LYS A 233 -17.64 1.14 -26.03
C LYS A 233 -16.31 0.87 -25.33
N PHE A 234 -16.20 1.28 -24.07
CA PHE A 234 -15.03 1.00 -23.23
C PHE A 234 -14.62 -0.49 -23.25
N ALA A 235 -15.60 -1.40 -23.14
CA ALA A 235 -15.37 -2.85 -23.17
C ALA A 235 -14.73 -3.34 -24.48
N ASP A 236 -14.87 -2.60 -25.58
CA ASP A 236 -14.31 -2.97 -26.87
C ASP A 236 -12.80 -2.79 -26.92
N ILE A 237 -12.21 -1.94 -26.05
CA ILE A 237 -10.75 -1.87 -25.87
C ILE A 237 -10.23 -3.25 -25.47
N HIS A 238 -10.82 -3.87 -24.44
CA HIS A 238 -10.38 -5.18 -23.97
C HIS A 238 -10.64 -6.27 -25.02
N ARG A 239 -11.85 -6.31 -25.62
CA ARG A 239 -12.21 -7.32 -26.64
C ARG A 239 -11.29 -7.28 -27.86
N SER A 240 -10.94 -6.08 -28.31
CA SER A 240 -10.07 -5.86 -29.46
C SER A 240 -8.59 -5.91 -29.10
N LYS A 241 -8.25 -6.13 -27.83
CA LYS A 241 -6.88 -6.04 -27.30
C LYS A 241 -6.21 -4.70 -27.66
N GLY A 242 -6.98 -3.62 -27.63
CA GLY A 242 -6.54 -2.26 -27.93
C GLY A 242 -6.45 -1.93 -29.42
N SER A 243 -6.68 -2.87 -30.35
CA SER A 243 -6.52 -2.60 -31.79
C SER A 243 -7.47 -1.51 -32.33
N ILE A 244 -8.62 -1.29 -31.69
CA ILE A 244 -9.55 -0.20 -32.05
C ILE A 244 -8.93 1.19 -31.85
N LEU A 245 -7.87 1.33 -31.04
CA LEU A 245 -7.22 2.62 -30.82
C LEU A 245 -6.63 3.19 -32.12
N ARG A 246 -6.29 2.34 -33.10
CA ARG A 246 -5.79 2.78 -34.42
C ARG A 246 -6.80 3.61 -35.23
N ASN A 247 -8.07 3.59 -34.85
CA ASN A 247 -9.14 4.32 -35.56
C ASN A 247 -9.27 5.78 -35.11
N PHE A 248 -8.46 6.20 -34.15
CA PHE A 248 -8.41 7.55 -33.57
C PHE A 248 -7.18 8.31 -34.05
N ASN A 249 -7.21 9.64 -33.97
CA ASN A 249 -6.04 10.47 -34.28
C ASN A 249 -4.96 10.35 -33.18
N ASP A 250 -3.76 10.88 -33.42
CA ASP A 250 -2.63 10.73 -32.51
C ASP A 250 -2.89 11.30 -31.11
N GLU A 251 -3.61 12.43 -31.01
CA GLU A 251 -3.95 13.08 -29.74
C GLU A 251 -4.95 12.24 -28.93
N GLU A 252 -6.02 11.78 -29.57
CA GLU A 252 -7.04 10.89 -28.99
C GLU A 252 -6.40 9.56 -28.57
N GLN A 253 -5.53 8.99 -29.41
CA GLN A 253 -4.79 7.77 -29.08
C GLN A 253 -3.94 7.95 -27.83
N ASP A 254 -3.22 9.06 -27.71
CA ASP A 254 -2.37 9.34 -26.55
C ASP A 254 -3.19 9.55 -25.28
N ILE A 255 -4.38 10.12 -25.38
CA ILE A 255 -5.33 10.21 -24.27
C ILE A 255 -5.82 8.82 -23.86
N LEU A 256 -6.28 8.00 -24.80
CA LEU A 256 -6.80 6.66 -24.54
C LEU A 256 -5.72 5.74 -23.96
N LYS A 257 -4.48 5.79 -24.49
CA LYS A 257 -3.33 5.03 -23.97
C LYS A 257 -2.98 5.45 -22.53
N ARG A 258 -2.99 6.75 -22.23
CA ARG A 258 -2.78 7.26 -20.86
C ARG A 258 -3.89 6.79 -19.92
N GLY A 259 -5.16 6.91 -20.35
CA GLY A 259 -6.31 6.45 -19.57
C GLY A 259 -6.23 4.96 -19.23
N ILE A 260 -5.87 4.10 -20.19
CA ILE A 260 -5.65 2.67 -19.94
C ILE A 260 -4.59 2.47 -18.85
N LYS A 261 -3.43 3.13 -18.97
CA LYS A 261 -2.34 3.03 -17.99
C LYS A 261 -2.77 3.51 -16.60
N ASP A 262 -3.48 4.63 -16.53
CA ASP A 262 -3.95 5.22 -15.29
C ASP A 262 -4.98 4.32 -14.60
N LEU A 263 -5.89 3.69 -15.35
CA LEU A 263 -6.84 2.71 -14.81
C LEU A 263 -6.14 1.46 -14.27
N GLN A 264 -5.09 0.98 -14.94
CA GLN A 264 -4.31 -0.16 -14.46
C GLN A 264 -3.57 0.14 -13.16
N ALA A 265 -2.93 1.31 -13.07
CA ALA A 265 -2.32 1.78 -11.84
C ALA A 265 -3.35 1.92 -10.72
N THR A 266 -4.51 2.53 -11.01
CA THR A 266 -5.59 2.70 -10.05
C THR A 266 -6.09 1.35 -9.52
N ASN A 267 -6.28 0.36 -10.39
CA ASN A 267 -6.73 -0.98 -10.00
C ASN A 267 -5.70 -1.72 -9.14
N GLU A 268 -4.40 -1.63 -9.45
CA GLU A 268 -3.36 -2.24 -8.62
C GLU A 268 -3.29 -1.59 -7.24
N ILE A 269 -3.40 -0.25 -7.17
CA ILE A 269 -3.49 0.47 -5.90
C ILE A 269 -4.72 -0.01 -5.11
N LYS A 270 -5.89 -0.10 -5.75
CA LYS A 270 -7.12 -0.56 -5.11
C LYS A 270 -6.96 -1.97 -4.54
N ASN A 271 -6.35 -2.89 -5.28
CA ASN A 271 -6.08 -4.24 -4.81
C ASN A 271 -5.20 -4.26 -3.55
N ILE A 272 -4.14 -3.44 -3.52
CA ILE A 272 -3.26 -3.31 -2.34
C ILE A 272 -4.03 -2.77 -1.12
N VAL A 273 -4.81 -1.70 -1.32
CA VAL A 273 -5.65 -1.11 -0.27
C VAL A 273 -6.65 -2.13 0.27
N GLU A 274 -7.31 -2.87 -0.61
CA GLU A 274 -8.28 -3.90 -0.24
C GLU A 274 -7.64 -5.03 0.57
N ILE A 275 -6.48 -5.54 0.14
CA ILE A 275 -5.74 -6.58 0.86
C ILE A 275 -5.37 -6.07 2.26
N GLN A 276 -4.84 -4.85 2.36
CA GLN A 276 -4.39 -4.30 3.64
C GLN A 276 -5.55 -4.02 4.60
N TYR A 277 -6.62 -3.37 4.13
CA TYR A 277 -7.79 -3.11 4.96
C TYR A 277 -8.44 -4.41 5.41
N SER A 278 -8.65 -5.35 4.49
CA SER A 278 -9.24 -6.64 4.83
C SER A 278 -8.38 -7.44 5.80
N GLY A 279 -7.06 -7.39 5.63
CA GLY A 279 -6.09 -8.04 6.51
C GLY A 279 -6.16 -7.52 7.94
N VAL A 280 -6.25 -6.20 8.12
CA VAL A 280 -6.38 -5.56 9.44
C VAL A 280 -7.77 -5.82 10.05
N LEU A 281 -8.84 -5.61 9.28
CA LEU A 281 -10.22 -5.74 9.76
C LEU A 281 -10.52 -7.17 10.23
N LYS A 282 -10.13 -8.21 9.47
CA LYS A 282 -10.37 -9.62 9.84
C LYS A 282 -9.63 -10.05 11.11
N ARG A 283 -8.55 -9.37 11.49
CA ARG A 283 -7.80 -9.67 12.72
C ARG A 283 -8.46 -9.06 13.94
N THR A 284 -8.97 -7.83 13.80
CA THR A 284 -9.73 -7.16 14.86
C THR A 284 -11.14 -7.72 15.01
N PHE A 285 -11.79 -8.08 13.90
CA PHE A 285 -13.15 -8.61 13.83
C PHE A 285 -13.19 -9.90 12.99
N PRO A 286 -12.81 -11.07 13.57
CA PRO A 286 -12.75 -12.33 12.82
C PRO A 286 -14.09 -12.81 12.26
N ASP A 287 -15.17 -12.46 12.94
CA ASP A 287 -16.55 -12.85 12.60
C ASP A 287 -17.21 -11.85 11.63
N MET A 288 -16.48 -10.83 11.14
CA MET A 288 -17.03 -9.79 10.27
C MET A 288 -17.50 -10.36 8.91
N ASP A 289 -18.69 -9.98 8.50
CA ASP A 289 -19.21 -10.15 7.14
C ASP A 289 -18.61 -9.06 6.21
N ILE A 290 -17.32 -9.22 5.91
CA ILE A 290 -16.53 -8.20 5.23
C ILE A 290 -17.07 -7.86 3.84
N ASP A 291 -17.64 -8.85 3.14
CA ASP A 291 -18.10 -8.71 1.76
C ASP A 291 -19.29 -7.74 1.65
N ASN A 292 -20.05 -7.59 2.73
CA ASN A 292 -21.17 -6.65 2.83
C ASN A 292 -20.76 -5.26 3.39
N VAL A 293 -19.49 -5.05 3.72
CA VAL A 293 -18.96 -3.75 4.14
C VAL A 293 -18.31 -3.06 2.94
N THR A 294 -18.82 -1.87 2.60
CA THR A 294 -18.28 -1.06 1.49
C THR A 294 -16.82 -0.69 1.73
N MET A 295 -16.03 -0.50 0.68
CA MET A 295 -14.62 -0.13 0.83
C MET A 295 -14.41 1.23 1.52
N VAL A 296 -15.33 2.18 1.34
CA VAL A 296 -15.34 3.45 2.07
C VAL A 296 -15.53 3.22 3.57
N ASP A 297 -16.42 2.32 3.97
CA ASP A 297 -16.61 1.99 5.39
C ASP A 297 -15.44 1.16 5.93
N ARG A 298 -14.84 0.28 5.13
CA ARG A 298 -13.59 -0.42 5.50
C ARG A 298 -12.45 0.56 5.77
N GLU A 299 -12.29 1.61 4.96
CA GLU A 299 -11.30 2.68 5.21
C GLU A 299 -11.54 3.37 6.55
N LYS A 300 -12.79 3.76 6.83
CA LYS A 300 -13.14 4.43 8.09
C LYS A 300 -12.89 3.54 9.31
N ILE A 301 -13.28 2.26 9.22
CA ILE A 301 -13.03 1.27 10.27
C ILE A 301 -11.52 1.09 10.47
N TYR A 302 -10.76 0.98 9.38
CA TYR A 302 -9.31 0.88 9.40
C TYR A 302 -8.67 2.09 10.13
N THR A 303 -9.09 3.31 9.80
CA THR A 303 -8.63 4.53 10.48
C THR A 303 -8.91 4.50 11.98
N ALA A 304 -10.12 4.08 12.39
CA ALA A 304 -10.44 3.92 13.82
C ALA A 304 -9.54 2.89 14.51
N ILE A 305 -9.30 1.74 13.88
CA ILE A 305 -8.43 0.69 14.42
C ILE A 305 -6.99 1.21 14.58
N VAL A 306 -6.41 1.83 13.56
CA VAL A 306 -5.03 2.35 13.61
C VAL A 306 -4.85 3.42 14.69
N TYR A 307 -5.91 4.18 14.99
CA TYR A 307 -5.91 5.19 16.04
C TYR A 307 -6.06 4.60 17.45
N PHE A 308 -7.14 3.84 17.69
CA PHE A 308 -7.53 3.39 19.03
C PHE A 308 -6.94 2.02 19.42
N ASN A 309 -6.86 1.09 18.46
CA ASN A 309 -6.45 -0.31 18.67
C ASN A 309 -5.28 -0.71 17.73
N PRO A 310 -4.13 -0.03 17.83
CA PRO A 310 -3.00 -0.27 16.93
C PRO A 310 -2.36 -1.64 17.11
N GLU A 311 -2.68 -2.40 18.16
CA GLU A 311 -2.18 -3.76 18.40
C GLU A 311 -3.05 -4.83 17.72
N LEU A 312 -4.18 -4.45 17.11
CA LEU A 312 -5.18 -5.37 16.53
C LEU A 312 -5.76 -6.39 17.52
N LYS A 313 -5.92 -5.99 18.78
CA LYS A 313 -6.62 -6.82 19.76
C LYS A 313 -8.01 -7.14 19.23
N GLN A 314 -8.41 -8.41 19.33
CA GLN A 314 -9.81 -8.77 19.09
C GLN A 314 -10.65 -8.08 20.16
N LEU A 315 -11.59 -7.26 19.72
CA LEU A 315 -12.51 -6.56 20.62
C LEU A 315 -13.81 -7.34 20.65
N SER A 316 -14.30 -7.65 21.85
CA SER A 316 -15.67 -8.10 22.02
C SER A 316 -16.63 -6.96 21.72
N LYS A 317 -17.90 -7.31 21.46
CA LYS A 317 -18.95 -6.31 21.23
C LYS A 317 -19.06 -5.31 22.40
N GLN A 318 -18.95 -5.79 23.64
CA GLN A 318 -19.02 -4.94 24.83
C GLN A 318 -17.82 -3.98 24.92
N GLU A 319 -16.60 -4.49 24.77
CA GLU A 319 -15.39 -3.64 24.79
C GLU A 319 -15.43 -2.57 23.70
N PHE A 320 -16.04 -2.91 22.55
CA PHE A 320 -16.22 -1.97 21.46
C PHE A 320 -17.30 -0.92 21.74
N ASP A 321 -18.44 -1.32 22.30
CA ASP A 321 -19.48 -0.39 22.73
C ASP A 321 -18.91 0.60 23.77
N GLU A 322 -18.08 0.13 24.71
CA GLU A 322 -17.36 0.99 25.66
C GLU A 322 -16.39 1.96 24.96
N LEU A 323 -15.59 1.48 23.99
CA LEU A 323 -14.71 2.33 23.19
C LEU A 323 -15.47 3.41 22.42
N LYS A 324 -16.64 3.07 21.88
CA LYS A 324 -17.49 3.97 21.11
C LYS A 324 -18.15 5.03 21.98
N ASP A 325 -18.67 4.64 23.13
CA ASP A 325 -19.36 5.55 24.05
C ASP A 325 -18.38 6.47 24.79
N ASN A 326 -17.19 5.95 25.13
CA ASN A 326 -16.18 6.65 25.90
C ASN A 326 -14.78 6.44 25.28
N PRO A 327 -14.48 7.05 24.12
CA PRO A 327 -13.17 6.91 23.51
C PRO A 327 -12.07 7.46 24.42
N PRO A 328 -10.97 6.71 24.63
CA PRO A 328 -9.88 7.16 25.48
C PRO A 328 -9.10 8.29 24.81
N VAL A 329 -8.67 9.27 25.60
CA VAL A 329 -7.72 10.30 25.18
C VAL A 329 -6.36 9.64 24.94
N LYS A 330 -5.87 9.65 23.69
CA LYS A 330 -4.65 8.97 23.28
C LYS A 330 -3.39 9.78 23.59
N PHE A 331 -3.49 11.10 23.62
CA PHE A 331 -2.37 12.01 23.78
C PHE A 331 -2.59 13.01 24.91
N ASN A 332 -1.53 13.32 25.64
CA ASN A 332 -1.59 14.38 26.64
C ASN A 332 -1.44 15.77 25.99
N THR A 333 -1.69 16.83 26.75
CA THR A 333 -1.60 18.23 26.26
C THR A 333 -0.27 18.58 25.60
N ARG A 334 0.86 18.08 26.12
CA ARG A 334 2.17 18.34 25.52
C ARG A 334 2.27 17.69 24.15
N GLU A 335 1.77 16.47 24.02
CA GLU A 335 1.75 15.71 22.76
C GLU A 335 0.78 16.34 21.75
N HIS A 336 -0.37 16.82 22.20
CA HIS A 336 -1.26 17.62 21.35
C HIS A 336 -0.56 18.86 20.79
N GLN A 337 0.11 19.65 21.65
CA GLN A 337 0.88 20.81 21.23
C GLN A 337 1.99 20.47 20.23
N GLN A 338 2.71 19.36 20.47
CA GLN A 338 3.76 18.88 19.55
C GLN A 338 3.17 18.48 18.19
N GLY A 339 2.08 17.71 18.17
CA GLY A 339 1.45 17.29 16.92
C GLY A 339 0.87 18.46 16.12
N LEU A 340 0.22 19.42 16.79
CA LEU A 340 -0.26 20.65 16.14
C LEU A 340 0.90 21.51 15.61
N ALA A 341 2.02 21.59 16.33
CA ALA A 341 3.22 22.28 15.85
C ALA A 341 3.81 21.59 14.61
N TYR A 342 3.80 20.25 14.56
CA TYR A 342 4.23 19.50 13.38
C TYR A 342 3.30 19.72 12.19
N LEU A 343 1.99 19.62 12.38
CA LEU A 343 1.00 19.82 11.31
C LEU A 343 1.00 21.25 10.75
N SER A 344 1.42 22.23 11.54
CA SER A 344 1.63 23.62 11.09
C SER A 344 3.04 23.88 10.51
N GLY A 345 3.90 22.86 10.41
CA GLY A 345 5.25 22.97 9.86
C GLY A 345 6.27 23.68 10.77
N LYS A 346 5.94 23.92 12.05
CA LYS A 346 6.81 24.61 13.00
C LYS A 346 7.95 23.73 13.52
N ILE A 347 7.76 22.41 13.54
CA ILE A 347 8.77 21.42 13.95
C ILE A 347 8.85 20.29 12.93
N LYS A 348 9.94 19.53 12.95
CA LYS A 348 10.12 18.34 12.11
C LYS A 348 9.63 17.09 12.82
N VAL A 349 9.36 16.03 12.06
CA VAL A 349 8.93 14.73 12.63
C VAL A 349 9.94 14.16 13.64
N ASN A 350 11.24 14.38 13.42
CA ASN A 350 12.31 13.94 14.32
C ASN A 350 12.30 14.64 15.69
N ASP A 351 11.57 15.76 15.82
CA ASP A 351 11.43 16.49 17.08
C ASP A 351 10.29 15.90 17.96
N ILE A 352 9.51 14.97 17.41
CA ILE A 352 8.43 14.27 18.11
C ILE A 352 9.00 13.04 18.82
N LYS A 353 8.89 13.00 20.15
CA LYS A 353 9.43 11.91 20.97
C LYS A 353 8.52 10.68 21.02
N ASN A 354 7.20 10.89 21.01
CA ASN A 354 6.26 9.79 21.13
C ASN A 354 6.08 9.09 19.76
N PRO A 355 6.49 7.83 19.60
CA PRO A 355 6.36 7.11 18.34
C PRO A 355 4.89 6.88 17.93
N ASN A 356 3.97 6.75 18.89
CA ASN A 356 2.54 6.65 18.61
C ASN A 356 1.99 7.95 17.99
N LEU A 357 2.51 9.11 18.43
CA LEU A 357 2.13 10.39 17.85
C LEU A 357 2.67 10.52 16.43
N VAL A 358 3.94 10.14 16.19
CA VAL A 358 4.51 10.08 14.82
C VAL A 358 3.65 9.21 13.92
N ARG A 359 3.28 8.02 14.38
CA ARG A 359 2.40 7.09 13.66
C ARG A 359 1.07 7.73 13.29
N VAL A 360 0.36 8.30 14.26
CA VAL A 360 -0.94 8.95 14.04
C VAL A 360 -0.84 10.14 13.08
N LEU A 361 0.27 10.87 13.09
CA LEU A 361 0.49 11.99 12.20
C LEU A 361 1.00 11.58 10.81
N ALA A 362 1.35 10.30 10.58
CA ALA A 362 1.80 9.82 9.28
C ALA A 362 0.63 9.47 8.33
N ASN A 363 -0.57 9.22 8.86
CA ASN A 363 -1.75 8.83 8.08
C ASN A 363 -2.84 9.93 8.08
N GLU A 364 -3.35 10.29 6.91
CA GLU A 364 -4.32 11.39 6.74
C GLU A 364 -5.61 11.19 7.55
N GLY A 365 -6.14 9.97 7.59
CA GLY A 365 -7.36 9.67 8.35
C GLY A 365 -7.15 9.83 9.86
N THR A 366 -5.99 9.42 10.38
CA THR A 366 -5.70 9.53 11.82
C THR A 366 -5.31 10.94 12.25
N LYS A 367 -4.80 11.79 11.35
CA LYS A 367 -4.59 13.23 11.61
C LYS A 367 -5.89 13.92 12.00
N GLN A 368 -6.99 13.60 11.34
CA GLN A 368 -8.29 14.20 11.64
C GLN A 368 -8.78 13.82 13.04
N LEU A 369 -8.67 12.54 13.41
CA LEU A 369 -8.97 12.08 14.76
C LEU A 369 -8.08 12.78 15.80
N PHE A 370 -6.80 12.97 15.51
CA PHE A 370 -5.88 13.72 16.38
C PHE A 370 -6.27 15.19 16.55
N ILE A 371 -6.65 15.89 15.46
CA ILE A 371 -7.14 17.27 15.54
C ILE A 371 -8.44 17.33 16.35
N GLY A 372 -9.34 16.36 16.14
CA GLY A 372 -10.58 16.22 16.89
C GLY A 372 -10.32 16.03 18.39
N GLU A 373 -9.43 15.13 18.77
CA GLU A 373 -9.00 14.91 20.17
C GLU A 373 -8.37 16.19 20.76
N SER A 374 -7.44 16.82 20.02
CA SER A 374 -6.77 18.05 20.44
C SER A 374 -7.74 19.21 20.65
N SER A 375 -8.85 19.26 19.89
CA SER A 375 -9.89 20.29 20.03
C SER A 375 -10.69 20.19 21.33
N GLN A 376 -10.65 19.02 21.98
CA GLN A 376 -11.30 18.78 23.27
C GLN A 376 -10.35 19.04 24.45
N ASP A 377 -9.06 19.32 24.20
CA ASP A 377 -8.12 19.66 25.26
C ASP A 377 -8.37 21.09 25.76
N PRO A 378 -8.68 21.31 27.04
CA PRO A 378 -8.97 22.63 27.58
C PRO A 378 -7.78 23.61 27.51
N ASN A 379 -6.56 23.11 27.32
CA ASN A 379 -5.35 23.91 27.21
C ASN A 379 -5.00 24.28 25.75
N ILE A 380 -5.85 23.91 24.79
CA ILE A 380 -5.66 24.21 23.36
C ILE A 380 -6.77 25.14 22.92
N THR A 381 -6.39 26.26 22.30
CA THR A 381 -7.38 27.26 21.89
C THR A 381 -7.97 26.90 20.52
N LYS A 382 -9.22 27.34 20.28
CA LYS A 382 -9.88 27.14 18.99
C LYS A 382 -9.12 27.81 17.85
N GLU A 383 -8.48 28.95 18.12
CA GLU A 383 -7.65 29.66 17.14
C GLU A 383 -6.42 28.83 16.73
N GLN A 384 -5.80 28.10 17.65
CA GLN A 384 -4.66 27.22 17.33
C GLN A 384 -5.10 26.09 16.40
N ILE A 385 -6.25 25.48 16.66
CA ILE A 385 -6.83 24.43 15.81
C ILE A 385 -7.13 24.98 14.41
N GLU A 386 -7.75 26.16 14.31
CA GLU A 386 -8.05 26.74 13.00
C GLU A 386 -6.81 27.11 12.20
N GLN A 387 -5.78 27.68 12.84
CA GLN A 387 -4.51 27.96 12.16
C GLN A 387 -3.89 26.70 11.55
N VAL A 388 -3.91 25.58 12.30
CA VAL A 388 -3.39 24.31 11.80
C VAL A 388 -4.21 23.81 10.62
N LYS A 389 -5.54 23.85 10.69
CA LYS A 389 -6.42 23.44 9.58
C LYS A 389 -6.21 24.29 8.34
N GLN A 390 -6.05 25.60 8.49
CA GLN A 390 -5.76 26.52 7.39
C GLN A 390 -4.43 26.16 6.72
N VAL A 391 -3.36 25.94 7.51
CA VAL A 391 -2.05 25.53 6.97
C VAL A 391 -2.13 24.19 6.26
N MET A 392 -2.83 23.19 6.83
CA MET A 392 -3.01 21.89 6.18
C MET A 392 -3.78 22.02 4.86
N THR A 393 -4.83 22.85 4.83
CA THR A 393 -5.61 23.11 3.62
C THR A 393 -4.77 23.83 2.56
N GLN A 394 -3.94 24.80 2.95
CA GLN A 394 -3.04 25.53 2.05
C GLN A 394 -1.91 24.65 1.51
N ASN A 395 -1.31 23.79 2.34
CA ASN A 395 -0.28 22.85 1.92
C ASN A 395 -0.83 21.79 0.94
N ASN A 396 -2.10 21.42 1.08
CA ASN A 396 -2.82 20.59 0.11
C ASN A 396 -3.43 21.41 -1.04
N GLY A 397 -3.36 22.74 -0.97
CA GLY A 397 -4.16 23.70 -1.75
C GLY A 397 -3.96 23.61 -3.26
N ALA A 398 -2.73 23.54 -3.75
CA ALA A 398 -2.49 23.46 -5.21
C ALA A 398 -3.12 22.21 -5.85
N TYR A 399 -3.13 21.08 -5.14
CA TYR A 399 -3.76 19.84 -5.61
C TYR A 399 -5.27 19.83 -5.34
N GLU A 400 -5.72 20.38 -4.22
CA GLU A 400 -7.13 20.55 -3.85
C GLU A 400 -7.86 21.51 -4.79
N ASP A 401 -7.26 22.66 -5.10
CA ASP A 401 -7.81 23.67 -6.00
C ASP A 401 -7.85 23.15 -7.44
N TYR A 402 -6.81 22.41 -7.87
CA TYR A 402 -6.85 21.67 -9.13
C TYR A 402 -8.01 20.66 -9.16
N ARG A 403 -8.23 19.91 -8.07
CA ARG A 403 -9.32 18.93 -7.97
C ARG A 403 -10.69 19.60 -7.99
N LYS A 404 -10.91 20.66 -7.20
CA LYS A 404 -12.16 21.44 -7.18
C LYS A 404 -12.46 22.08 -8.53
N ALA A 405 -11.45 22.59 -9.22
CA ALA A 405 -11.62 23.25 -10.52
C ALA A 405 -11.93 22.26 -11.66
N ASN A 406 -11.51 20.99 -11.55
CA ASN A 406 -11.60 20.00 -12.64
C ASN A 406 -12.51 18.81 -12.32
N ILE A 407 -13.25 18.83 -11.22
CA ILE A 407 -14.14 17.74 -10.80
C ILE A 407 -15.47 18.35 -10.34
N SER A 408 -16.52 18.17 -11.15
CA SER A 408 -17.90 18.41 -10.69
C SER A 408 -18.16 17.48 -9.52
N ASP A 409 -18.72 18.02 -8.43
CA ASP A 409 -19.06 17.29 -7.20
C ASP A 409 -17.88 16.80 -6.34
N TYR A 410 -16.65 17.30 -6.59
CA TYR A 410 -15.55 17.07 -5.65
C TYR A 410 -15.78 17.77 -4.33
N GLN A 411 -16.10 16.97 -3.32
CA GLN A 411 -15.84 17.32 -1.94
C GLN A 411 -14.45 16.82 -1.60
N SER A 412 -13.62 17.72 -1.07
CA SER A 412 -12.38 17.29 -0.44
C SER A 412 -12.73 16.21 0.57
N VAL A 413 -11.98 15.11 0.60
CA VAL A 413 -12.08 14.13 1.68
C VAL A 413 -11.42 14.70 2.95
N ASN A 414 -11.73 15.96 3.24
CA ASN A 414 -11.73 16.47 4.59
C ASN A 414 -12.96 15.82 5.22
N TYR A 415 -12.79 14.63 5.79
CA TYR A 415 -13.79 14.09 6.69
C TYR A 415 -14.16 15.24 7.63
N ARG A 416 -15.46 15.54 7.68
CA ARG A 416 -16.00 16.67 8.43
C ARG A 416 -15.36 16.73 9.80
N GLU A 417 -15.17 17.94 10.31
CA GLU A 417 -14.68 18.12 11.67
C GLU A 417 -15.48 17.24 12.62
N THR A 418 -14.76 16.39 13.33
CA THR A 418 -15.37 15.35 14.13
C THR A 418 -14.46 15.03 15.30
N THR A 419 -15.07 14.95 16.46
CA THR A 419 -14.39 14.42 17.64
C THR A 419 -14.21 12.90 17.51
N PRO A 420 -13.26 12.28 18.23
CA PRO A 420 -13.18 10.83 18.42
C PRO A 420 -14.54 10.14 18.61
N ALA A 421 -15.37 10.66 19.51
CA ALA A 421 -16.66 10.07 19.84
C ALA A 421 -17.65 10.16 18.67
N GLU A 422 -17.76 11.33 18.04
CA GLU A 422 -18.62 11.51 16.86
C GLU A 422 -18.16 10.62 15.70
N TYR A 423 -16.86 10.49 15.46
CA TYR A 423 -16.31 9.65 14.42
C TYR A 423 -16.72 8.19 14.63
N LEU A 424 -16.47 7.65 15.84
CA LEU A 424 -16.85 6.28 16.17
C LEU A 424 -18.36 6.07 16.05
N ASN A 425 -19.17 7.03 16.50
CA ASN A 425 -20.63 6.93 16.38
C ASN A 425 -21.13 6.93 14.93
N ASN A 426 -20.48 7.70 14.06
CA ASN A 426 -20.82 7.76 12.64
C ASN A 426 -20.39 6.51 11.86
N VAL A 427 -19.17 6.02 12.13
CA VAL A 427 -18.60 4.85 11.44
C VAL A 427 -19.32 3.58 11.89
N PHE A 428 -19.49 3.41 13.20
CA PHE A 428 -20.03 2.19 13.79
C PHE A 428 -21.53 2.31 14.05
N SER A 429 -22.27 2.54 12.97
CA SER A 429 -23.74 2.51 12.98
C SER A 429 -24.27 1.13 13.40
N SER A 430 -25.54 1.05 13.78
CA SER A 430 -26.18 -0.23 14.13
C SER A 430 -26.12 -1.26 12.99
N VAL A 431 -26.05 -0.81 11.74
CA VAL A 431 -25.88 -1.68 10.55
C VAL A 431 -24.46 -2.22 10.52
N ILE A 432 -23.45 -1.36 10.62
CA ILE A 432 -22.04 -1.78 10.64
C ILE A 432 -21.78 -2.71 11.82
N MET A 433 -22.26 -2.39 13.02
CA MET A 433 -22.10 -3.24 14.20
C MET A 433 -22.66 -4.66 14.02
N LYS A 434 -23.74 -4.84 13.26
CA LYS A 434 -24.28 -6.16 12.91
C LYS A 434 -23.44 -6.91 11.88
N LEU A 435 -22.70 -6.19 11.05
CA LEU A 435 -21.75 -6.78 10.10
C LEU A 435 -20.43 -7.15 10.78
N LEU A 436 -20.02 -6.42 11.83
CA LEU A 436 -18.81 -6.73 12.61
C LEU A 436 -18.96 -7.96 13.49
N TYR A 437 -20.13 -8.11 14.12
CA TYR A 437 -20.38 -9.14 15.12
C TYR A 437 -21.55 -10.02 14.71
N ILE A 438 -21.29 -11.33 14.61
CA ILE A 438 -22.34 -12.32 14.43
C ILE A 438 -23.24 -12.31 15.68
N ASP A 439 -24.55 -12.19 15.46
CA ASP A 439 -25.56 -12.36 16.50
C ASP A 439 -25.40 -13.74 17.16
N GLU A 440 -25.37 -13.83 18.49
CA GLU A 440 -25.23 -15.09 19.23
C GLU A 440 -26.24 -16.16 18.78
N ALA A 441 -27.43 -15.73 18.35
CA ALA A 441 -28.45 -16.62 17.79
C ALA A 441 -27.98 -17.29 16.47
N ARG A 442 -27.33 -16.55 15.59
CA ARG A 442 -26.71 -17.08 14.36
C ARG A 442 -25.52 -17.98 14.68
N ARG A 443 -24.69 -17.62 15.65
CA ARG A 443 -23.54 -18.43 16.09
C ARG A 443 -23.98 -19.79 16.65
N LYS A 444 -25.02 -19.80 17.50
CA LYS A 444 -25.64 -21.03 18.03
C LYS A 444 -26.27 -21.89 16.92
N LYS A 445 -26.86 -21.29 15.89
CA LYS A 445 -27.42 -22.03 14.76
C LYS A 445 -26.34 -22.69 13.91
N GLY A 446 -25.27 -21.97 13.58
CA GLY A 446 -24.13 -22.50 12.82
C GLY A 446 -23.40 -23.62 13.55
N LEU A 447 -23.21 -23.50 14.88
CA LEU A 447 -22.67 -24.59 15.70
C LEU A 447 -23.54 -25.84 15.64
N LYS A 448 -24.87 -25.70 15.77
CA LYS A 448 -25.81 -26.84 15.64
C LYS A 448 -25.78 -27.49 14.26
N GLU A 449 -25.67 -26.71 13.18
CA GLU A 449 -25.57 -27.22 11.82
C GLU A 449 -24.24 -27.97 11.59
N THR A 450 -23.15 -27.46 12.18
CA THR A 450 -21.81 -28.08 12.11
C THR A 450 -21.76 -29.38 12.92
N GLU A 451 -22.33 -29.38 14.13
CA GLU A 451 -22.51 -30.58 14.95
C GLU A 451 -23.36 -31.63 14.22
N TRP A 452 -24.44 -31.21 13.55
CA TRP A 452 -25.29 -32.09 12.76
C TRP A 452 -24.55 -32.73 11.57
N GLU A 453 -23.76 -31.94 10.82
CA GLU A 453 -22.93 -32.48 9.71
C GLU A 453 -21.82 -33.41 10.22
N MET A 454 -21.20 -33.12 11.37
CA MET A 454 -20.22 -34.00 12.01
C MET A 454 -20.85 -35.32 12.45
N GLU A 455 -22.03 -35.30 13.06
CA GLU A 455 -22.78 -36.51 13.40
C GLU A 455 -23.18 -37.31 12.15
N LYS A 456 -23.63 -36.63 11.09
CA LYS A 456 -23.98 -37.27 9.82
C LYS A 456 -22.78 -37.98 9.20
N LYS A 457 -21.61 -37.33 9.16
CA LYS A 457 -20.35 -37.95 8.69
C LYS A 457 -19.95 -39.14 9.58
N LYS A 458 -20.08 -39.03 10.90
CA LYS A 458 -19.81 -40.13 11.83
C LYS A 458 -20.72 -41.34 11.56
N ARG A 459 -22.03 -41.11 11.38
CA ARG A 459 -23.01 -42.16 11.01
C ARG A 459 -22.70 -42.81 9.64
N GLN A 460 -22.16 -42.05 8.69
CA GLN A 460 -21.74 -42.58 7.39
C GLN A 460 -20.49 -43.46 7.50
N HIS A 461 -19.51 -43.06 8.32
CA HIS A 461 -18.31 -43.87 8.58
C HIS A 461 -18.62 -45.15 9.37
N GLU A 462 -19.52 -45.11 10.35
CA GLU A 462 -19.96 -46.30 11.09
C GLU A 462 -20.74 -47.30 10.22
N LYS A 463 -21.47 -46.83 9.19
CA LYS A 463 -22.13 -47.71 8.20
C LYS A 463 -21.13 -48.40 7.26
N HIS A 464 -20.06 -47.70 6.84
CA HIS A 464 -19.03 -48.28 5.98
C HIS A 464 -18.11 -49.25 6.73
N GLY A 465 -17.89 -49.06 8.04
CA GLY A 465 -17.12 -49.99 8.88
C GLY A 465 -17.86 -51.29 9.24
N ARG A 466 -19.17 -51.40 9.01
CA ARG A 466 -19.98 -52.62 9.22
C ARG A 466 -20.19 -53.44 7.94
N GLN A 467 -19.67 -52.98 6.80
CA GLN A 467 -19.71 -53.70 5.51
C GLN A 467 -18.34 -54.26 5.09
N MET A 468 -17.35 -54.28 5.99
CA MET A 468 -16.14 -55.08 5.84
C MET A 468 -16.22 -56.36 6.66
#